data_AF-A0A455T1Z5-F1
#
_entry.id   AF-A0A455T1Z5-F1
#
_cell.length_a   1.000
_cell.length_b   1.000
_cell.length_c   1.000
_cell.angle_alpha   90.00
_cell.angle_beta   90.00
_cell.angle_gamma   90.00
#
_symmetry.space_group_name_H-M   'P 1'
#
loop_
_entity.id
_entity.type
_entity.pdbx_description
1 polymer ?
#
loop_
_entity_poly.entity_id
_entity_poly.type
_entity_poly.pdbx_seq_one_letter_code
_entity_poly.pdbx_strand_id
1 'polypeptide(L)'
;MRARSSPSLASLLWDVVRVGVRSFWQSKANPARSFLLKQQALSVLGLPLNATPQQIKRRYRQLAMRYHPDRGGDPRQMQRVIEAYNILMKELSPHSNRA
;
A
#
# COMPACT_ATOMS: atom_id res chain seq x y z
N MET A 1 29.57 -18.81 24.67
CA MET A 1 28.59 -17.70 24.50
C MET A 1 28.49 -17.34 23.01
N ARG A 2 27.29 -17.38 22.41
CA ARG A 2 26.92 -16.60 21.22
C ARG A 2 25.43 -16.83 20.90
N ALA A 3 24.59 -15.91 21.36
CA ALA A 3 23.18 -15.85 20.99
C ALA A 3 23.08 -15.35 19.53
N ARG A 4 22.50 -16.17 18.66
CA ARG A 4 22.11 -15.74 17.30
C ARG A 4 20.77 -15.03 17.40
N SER A 5 20.83 -13.72 17.58
CA SER A 5 19.67 -12.84 17.43
C SER A 5 19.48 -12.57 15.93
N SER A 6 18.39 -13.10 15.38
CA SER A 6 17.97 -12.88 14.00
C SER A 6 17.77 -11.37 13.75
N PRO A 7 18.36 -10.79 12.68
CA PRO A 7 18.01 -9.44 12.28
C PRO A 7 16.56 -9.43 11.80
N SER A 8 15.71 -8.72 12.54
CA SER A 8 14.30 -8.52 12.22
C SER A 8 14.16 -7.66 10.96
N LEU A 9 13.19 -8.02 10.13
CA LEU A 9 12.81 -7.35 8.87
C LEU A 9 12.28 -5.90 9.04
N ALA A 10 12.56 -5.27 10.19
CA ALA A 10 12.22 -3.89 10.52
C ALA A 10 13.31 -2.88 10.09
N SER A 11 14.51 -3.35 9.76
CA SER A 11 15.64 -2.50 9.37
C SER A 11 15.79 -2.25 7.87
N LEU A 12 14.85 -2.72 7.04
CA LEU A 12 14.88 -2.58 5.57
C LEU A 12 13.67 -1.84 4.98
N LEU A 13 12.90 -1.14 5.82
CA LEU A 13 11.72 -0.37 5.38
C LEU A 13 11.67 1.03 6.01
N TRP A 14 12.83 1.69 6.12
CA TRP A 14 12.92 3.14 6.33
C TRP A 14 13.74 3.89 5.27
N ASP A 15 14.44 3.19 4.36
CA ASP A 15 15.26 3.83 3.32
C ASP A 15 14.51 4.12 2.00
N VAL A 16 13.29 3.61 1.81
CA VAL A 16 12.47 3.88 0.59
C VAL A 16 11.38 4.95 0.83
N VAL A 17 11.27 5.52 2.04
CA VAL A 17 10.31 6.60 2.31
C VAL A 17 10.90 8.01 2.06
N ARG A 18 12.21 8.13 1.79
CA ARG A 18 12.87 9.45 1.60
C ARG A 18 12.92 9.95 0.14
N VAL A 19 12.57 9.14 -0.85
CA VAL A 19 12.48 9.60 -2.25
C VAL A 19 11.01 9.77 -2.66
N GLY A 20 10.50 11.00 -2.53
CA GLY A 20 9.34 11.45 -3.32
C GLY A 20 8.04 11.80 -2.58
N VAL A 21 8.07 12.24 -1.32
CA VAL A 21 6.93 13.01 -0.75
C VAL A 21 6.94 14.42 -1.34
N ARG A 22 6.60 14.56 -2.63
CA ARG A 22 6.19 15.85 -3.21
C ARG A 22 5.56 15.69 -4.59
N SER A 23 4.25 15.48 -4.60
CA SER A 23 3.33 16.25 -5.46
C SER A 23 1.89 15.80 -5.19
N PHE A 24 1.13 16.73 -4.62
CA PHE A 24 -0.21 17.08 -5.05
C PHE A 24 -1.11 15.96 -5.54
N TRP A 25 -2.18 15.69 -4.80
CA TRP A 25 -3.41 15.20 -5.44
C TRP A 25 -4.65 15.81 -4.79
N GLN A 26 -4.75 17.14 -4.92
CA GLN A 26 -6.00 17.87 -4.82
C GLN A 26 -6.75 17.71 -6.14
N SER A 27 -7.83 16.93 -6.12
CA SER A 27 -8.83 16.90 -7.18
C SER A 27 -10.15 16.52 -6.53
N LYS A 28 -11.14 17.40 -6.71
CA LYS A 28 -12.51 17.20 -6.25
C LYS A 28 -13.07 15.95 -6.94
N ALA A 29 -13.31 14.88 -6.18
CA ALA A 29 -13.84 13.63 -6.73
C ALA A 29 -15.38 13.59 -6.62
N ASN A 30 -16.02 13.19 -7.73
CA ASN A 30 -17.43 12.83 -7.80
C ASN A 30 -17.67 11.54 -6.96
N PRO A 31 -18.57 11.54 -5.96
CA PRO A 31 -18.67 10.47 -4.95
C PRO A 31 -19.07 9.10 -5.50
N ALA A 32 -19.64 9.01 -6.71
CA ALA A 32 -19.97 7.71 -7.33
C ALA A 32 -18.73 6.93 -7.81
N ARG A 33 -17.61 7.62 -8.06
CA ARG A 33 -16.39 7.00 -8.62
C ARG A 33 -15.55 6.29 -7.57
N SER A 34 -15.70 6.65 -6.31
CA SER A 34 -14.82 6.18 -5.23
C SER A 34 -14.99 4.68 -4.91
N PHE A 35 -16.23 4.19 -4.92
CA PHE A 35 -16.52 2.78 -4.66
C PHE A 35 -15.88 1.84 -5.70
N LEU A 36 -15.98 2.18 -6.98
CA LEU A 36 -15.40 1.39 -8.07
C LEU A 36 -13.87 1.37 -8.02
N LEU A 37 -13.25 2.52 -7.72
CA LEU A 37 -11.80 2.62 -7.57
C LEU A 37 -11.29 1.78 -6.39
N LYS A 38 -12.02 1.80 -5.26
CA LYS A 38 -11.74 0.95 -4.11
C LYS A 38 -11.84 -0.53 -4.48
N GLN A 39 -12.89 -0.93 -5.18
CA GLN A 39 -13.08 -2.32 -5.63
C GLN A 39 -11.94 -2.78 -6.54
N GLN A 40 -11.56 -1.96 -7.51
CA GLN A 40 -10.47 -2.28 -8.43
C GLN A 40 -9.14 -2.40 -7.70
N ALA A 41 -8.84 -1.48 -6.79
CA ALA A 41 -7.61 -1.52 -5.99
C ALA A 41 -7.55 -2.73 -5.04
N LEU A 42 -8.66 -3.12 -4.41
CA LEU A 42 -8.75 -4.35 -3.63
C LEU A 42 -8.54 -5.59 -4.49
N SER A 43 -9.09 -5.60 -5.70
CA SER A 43 -8.91 -6.70 -6.66
C SER A 43 -7.44 -6.86 -7.06
N VAL A 44 -6.72 -5.76 -7.27
CA VAL A 44 -5.26 -5.78 -7.54
C VAL A 44 -4.48 -6.39 -6.37
N LEU A 45 -4.90 -6.14 -5.13
CA LEU A 45 -4.30 -6.74 -3.93
C LEU A 45 -4.80 -8.17 -3.65
N GLY A 46 -5.76 -8.68 -4.42
CA GLY A 46 -6.41 -9.97 -4.19
C GLY A 46 -7.19 -10.01 -2.87
N LEU A 47 -7.81 -8.90 -2.50
CA LEU A 47 -8.59 -8.75 -1.28
C LEU A 47 -10.08 -8.57 -1.58
N PRO A 48 -10.95 -9.05 -0.68
CA PRO A 48 -12.39 -8.82 -0.81
C PRO A 48 -12.75 -7.36 -0.49
N LEU A 49 -13.94 -6.94 -0.94
CA LEU A 49 -14.48 -5.59 -0.74
C LEU A 49 -14.60 -5.18 0.74
N ASN A 50 -14.81 -6.16 1.62
CA ASN A 50 -14.92 -6.00 3.07
C ASN A 50 -13.55 -6.04 3.78
N ALA A 51 -12.44 -6.05 3.04
CA ALA A 51 -11.13 -6.15 3.65
C ALA A 51 -10.84 -4.96 4.57
N THR A 52 -10.33 -5.28 5.76
CA THR A 52 -10.01 -4.25 6.75
C THR A 52 -8.70 -3.53 6.39
N PRO A 53 -8.49 -2.31 6.90
CA PRO A 53 -7.25 -1.56 6.70
C PRO A 53 -5.99 -2.35 7.10
N GLN A 54 -6.11 -3.15 8.17
CA GLN A 54 -5.05 -4.02 8.63
C GLN A 54 -4.75 -5.15 7.64
N GLN A 55 -5.78 -5.75 7.04
CA GLN A 55 -5.62 -6.78 6.00
C GLN A 55 -4.97 -6.21 4.74
N ILE A 56 -5.36 -4.99 4.32
CA ILE A 56 -4.76 -4.27 3.20
C ILE A 56 -3.26 -4.05 3.45
N LYS A 57 -2.88 -3.50 4.61
CA LYS A 57 -1.48 -3.30 4.99
C LYS A 57 -0.70 -4.61 5.07
N ARG A 58 -1.32 -5.70 5.54
CA ARG A 58 -0.69 -7.03 5.60
C ARG A 58 -0.43 -7.58 4.21
N ARG A 59 -1.41 -7.53 3.30
CA ARG A 59 -1.24 -7.98 1.91
C ARG A 59 -0.22 -7.15 1.14
N TYR A 60 -0.25 -5.84 1.30
CA TYR A 60 0.74 -4.94 0.72
C TYR A 60 2.17 -5.37 1.09
N ARG A 61 2.43 -5.60 2.38
CA ARG A 61 3.75 -6.06 2.86
C ARG A 61 4.16 -7.40 2.25
N GLN A 62 3.23 -8.35 2.14
CA GLN A 62 3.49 -9.65 1.51
C GLN A 62 3.86 -9.51 0.02
N LEU A 63 3.12 -8.69 -0.72
CA LEU A 63 3.35 -8.47 -2.15
C LEU A 63 4.64 -7.67 -2.39
N ALA A 64 4.93 -6.68 -1.56
CA ALA A 64 6.18 -5.91 -1.63
C ALA A 64 7.41 -6.79 -1.40
N MET A 65 7.34 -7.73 -0.44
CA MET A 65 8.42 -8.70 -0.22
C MET A 65 8.60 -9.68 -1.38
N ARG A 66 7.52 -9.99 -2.11
CA ARG A 66 7.52 -10.92 -3.25
C ARG A 66 8.03 -10.27 -4.53
N TYR A 67 7.67 -9.00 -4.77
CA TYR A 67 8.04 -8.25 -5.96
C TYR A 67 9.24 -7.31 -5.74
N HIS A 68 9.99 -7.50 -4.64
CA HIS A 68 11.17 -6.68 -4.37
C HIS A 68 12.24 -6.87 -5.44
N PRO A 69 12.78 -5.80 -6.04
CA PRO A 69 13.76 -5.88 -7.13
C PRO A 69 15.03 -6.63 -6.71
N ASP A 70 15.51 -6.46 -5.48
CA ASP A 70 16.69 -7.18 -4.96
C ASP A 70 16.50 -8.70 -4.90
N ARG A 71 15.26 -9.19 -4.98
CA ARG A 71 14.93 -10.62 -5.02
C ARG A 71 14.55 -11.12 -6.41
N GLY A 72 14.81 -10.31 -7.44
CA GLY A 72 14.41 -10.61 -8.82
C GLY A 72 12.91 -10.40 -9.08
N GLY A 73 12.25 -9.59 -8.26
CA GLY A 73 10.84 -9.25 -8.44
C GLY A 73 10.61 -8.23 -9.56
N ASP A 74 9.41 -8.25 -10.14
CA ASP A 74 9.05 -7.33 -11.23
C ASP A 74 8.67 -5.94 -10.67
N PRO A 75 9.41 -4.87 -11.01
CA PRO A 75 9.11 -3.52 -10.56
C PRO A 75 7.75 -3.02 -11.04
N ARG A 76 7.25 -3.48 -12.20
CA ARG A 76 5.93 -3.10 -12.72
C ARG A 76 4.81 -3.64 -11.83
N GLN A 77 4.98 -4.85 -11.30
CA GLN A 77 4.03 -5.46 -10.38
C GLN A 77 4.06 -4.75 -9.03
N MET A 78 5.24 -4.38 -8.55
CA MET A 78 5.39 -3.58 -7.33
C MET A 78 4.68 -2.22 -7.47
N GLN A 79 4.84 -1.54 -8.61
CA GLN A 79 4.20 -0.26 -8.88
C GLN A 79 2.66 -0.37 -8.84
N ARG A 80 2.08 -1.39 -9.48
CA ARG A 80 0.61 -1.63 -9.42
C ARG A 80 0.10 -1.83 -8.00
N VAL A 81 0.85 -2.55 -7.17
CA VAL A 81 0.52 -2.80 -5.77
C VAL A 81 0.58 -1.51 -4.94
N ILE A 82 1.58 -0.66 -5.20
CA ILE A 82 1.72 0.66 -4.55
C ILE A 82 0.55 1.58 -4.93
N GLU A 83 0.23 1.67 -6.22
CA GLU A 83 -0.89 2.48 -6.71
C GLU A 83 -2.22 2.06 -6.08
N ALA A 84 -2.50 0.75 -6.06
CA ALA A 84 -3.69 0.21 -5.41
C ALA A 84 -3.75 0.57 -3.92
N TYR A 85 -2.64 0.42 -3.18
CA TYR A 85 -2.57 0.78 -1.78
C TYR A 85 -2.85 2.28 -1.54
N ASN A 86 -2.30 3.16 -2.37
CA ASN A 86 -2.50 4.60 -2.27
C ASN A 86 -3.95 5.01 -2.49
N ILE A 87 -4.61 4.43 -3.50
CA ILE A 87 -6.04 4.65 -3.77
C ILE A 87 -6.87 4.24 -2.54
N LEU A 88 -6.58 3.07 -1.98
CA LEU A 88 -7.30 2.57 -0.80
C LEU A 88 -7.08 3.44 0.43
N MET A 89 -5.86 3.91 0.67
CA MET A 89 -5.56 4.76 1.82
C MET A 89 -6.26 6.13 1.71
N LYS A 90 -6.33 6.69 0.50
CA LYS A 90 -7.05 7.94 0.22
C LYS A 90 -8.55 7.78 0.47
N GLU A 91 -9.12 6.66 0.04
CA GLU A 91 -10.54 6.36 0.24
C GLU A 91 -10.88 6.06 1.71
N LEU A 92 -9.97 5.38 2.41
CA LEU A 92 -10.13 5.02 3.82
C LEU A 92 -9.85 6.19 4.76
N SER A 93 -9.26 7.28 4.25
CA SER A 93 -9.07 8.52 5.00
C SER A 93 -10.08 9.58 4.52
N PRO A 94 -11.41 9.35 4.64
CA PRO A 94 -12.36 10.41 4.39
C PRO A 94 -12.13 11.45 5.49
N HIS A 95 -11.62 12.61 5.08
CA HIS A 95 -11.48 13.83 5.85
C HIS A 95 -12.37 13.83 7.10
N SER A 96 -11.73 13.65 8.25
CA SER A 96 -12.28 13.84 9.59
C SER A 96 -12.66 15.31 9.76
N ASN A 97 -13.75 15.75 9.16
CA ASN A 97 -14.64 16.81 9.69
C ASN A 97 -15.88 16.94 8.80
N ARG A 98 -16.96 16.30 9.22
CA ARG A 98 -18.33 16.73 8.92
C ARG A 98 -19.08 16.71 10.24
N ALA A 99 -18.76 17.70 11.06
CA ALA A 99 -19.58 18.16 12.18
C ALA A 99 -19.77 19.67 11.98
#